data_AF-A0A3S0M5S6-F1
#
_entry.id   AF-A0A3S0M5S6-F1
#
_cell.length_a   1.000
_cell.length_b   1.000
_cell.length_c   1.000
_cell.angle_alpha   90.00
_cell.angle_beta   90.00
_cell.angle_gamma   90.00
#
_symmetry.space_group_name_H-M   'P 1'
#
loop_
_entity.id
_entity.type
_entity.pdbx_description
1 polymer ?
#
loop_
_entity_poly.entity_id
_entity_poly.type
_entity_poly.pdbx_seq_one_letter_code
_entity_poly.pdbx_strand_id
1 'polypeptide(L)'
;VKLWHVTVVILIIDLMQIQSENSGGHIAHLAGAFFGFIFIKLLQNGTDLSKIVTNLLDFFVNLFTKKSSTPFKKVHKNYKKPADKPVSKIVTKDKTQQQIDEILDKISRSGYDCLTKEEKEFLFKVGK
;
A
#
# COMPACT_ATOMS: atom_id res chain seq x y z
N VAL A 1 11.84 6.79 -43.16
CA VAL A 1 11.09 5.54 -43.34
C VAL A 1 10.15 5.36 -42.14
N LYS A 2 8.85 5.10 -42.33
CA LYS A 2 7.92 4.89 -41.19
C LYS A 2 8.02 3.44 -40.71
N LEU A 3 7.86 3.21 -39.40
CA LEU A 3 8.05 1.89 -38.78
C LEU A 3 7.19 0.79 -39.42
N TRP A 4 5.97 1.12 -39.86
CA TRP A 4 5.08 0.17 -40.52
C TRP A 4 5.66 -0.41 -41.83
N HIS A 5 6.49 0.34 -42.57
CA HIS A 5 7.14 -0.18 -43.77
C HIS A 5 8.19 -1.23 -43.41
N VAL A 6 8.95 -0.98 -42.35
CA VAL A 6 9.95 -1.93 -41.83
C VAL A 6 9.27 -3.21 -41.38
N THR A 7 8.16 -3.10 -40.66
CA THR A 7 7.35 -4.25 -40.22
C THR A 7 6.86 -5.10 -41.40
N VAL A 8 6.31 -4.47 -42.45
CA VAL A 8 5.81 -5.19 -43.63
C VAL A 8 6.94 -5.93 -44.35
N VAL A 9 8.10 -5.28 -44.55
CA VAL A 9 9.26 -5.92 -45.19
C VAL A 9 9.74 -7.12 -44.39
N ILE A 10 9.85 -7.00 -43.06
CA ILE A 10 10.27 -8.10 -42.19
C ILE A 10 9.29 -9.27 -42.27
N LEU A 11 7.97 -9.02 -42.23
CA LEU A 11 6.96 -10.10 -42.34
C LEU A 11 6.99 -10.82 -43.69
N ILE A 12 7.25 -10.10 -44.79
CA ILE A 12 7.38 -10.71 -46.12
C ILE A 12 8.61 -11.63 -46.16
N ILE A 13 9.76 -11.15 -45.65
CA ILE A 13 10.99 -11.95 -45.59
C ILE A 13 10.78 -13.20 -44.73
N ASP A 14 10.15 -13.05 -43.56
CA ASP A 14 9.86 -14.15 -42.63
C ASP A 14 8.93 -15.21 -43.27
N LEU A 15 7.90 -14.76 -44.02
CA LEU A 15 7.01 -15.65 -44.76
C LEU A 15 7.73 -16.40 -45.90
N MET A 16 8.63 -15.74 -46.63
CA MET A 16 9.43 -16.39 -47.68
C MET A 16 10.37 -17.46 -47.12
N GLN A 17 10.84 -17.29 -45.87
CA GLN A 17 11.76 -18.22 -45.21
C GLN A 17 11.05 -19.36 -44.46
N ILE A 18 9.70 -19.41 -44.49
CA ILE A 18 8.94 -20.41 -43.72
C ILE A 18 9.22 -21.86 -44.10
N GLN A 19 9.71 -22.14 -45.31
CA GLN A 19 10.07 -23.50 -45.78
C GLN A 19 11.54 -23.89 -45.50
N SER A 20 12.30 -23.03 -44.81
CA SER A 20 13.69 -23.27 -44.43
C SER A 20 13.83 -24.27 -43.27
N GLU A 21 15.06 -24.65 -42.89
CA GLU A 21 15.36 -25.57 -41.77
C GLU A 21 14.75 -25.11 -40.42
N ASN A 22 14.39 -23.82 -40.29
CA ASN A 22 13.74 -23.25 -39.10
C ASN A 22 12.27 -22.82 -39.34
N SER A 23 11.49 -23.63 -40.06
CA SER A 23 10.06 -23.35 -40.27
C SER A 23 9.31 -23.03 -38.96
N GLY A 24 9.62 -23.75 -37.88
CA GLY A 24 8.99 -23.55 -36.58
C GLY A 24 9.23 -22.15 -36.00
N GLY A 25 10.45 -21.60 -36.14
CA GLY A 25 10.77 -20.25 -35.68
C GLY A 25 10.02 -19.17 -36.44
N HIS A 26 9.95 -19.28 -37.77
CA HIS A 26 9.19 -18.35 -38.61
C HIS A 26 7.68 -18.41 -38.32
N ILE A 27 7.13 -19.61 -38.10
CA ILE A 27 5.74 -19.78 -37.66
C ILE A 27 5.49 -19.10 -36.31
N ALA A 28 6.43 -19.23 -35.37
CA ALA A 28 6.35 -18.57 -34.06
C ALA A 28 6.40 -17.04 -34.18
N HIS A 29 7.23 -16.48 -35.06
CA HIS A 29 7.25 -15.05 -35.35
C HIS A 29 5.91 -14.56 -35.90
N LEU A 30 5.35 -15.27 -36.89
CA LEU A 30 4.07 -14.91 -37.49
C LEU A 30 2.92 -14.99 -36.46
N ALA A 31 2.90 -16.05 -35.64
CA ALA A 31 1.95 -16.20 -34.56
C ALA A 31 2.08 -15.08 -33.51
N GLY A 32 3.31 -14.72 -33.14
CA GLY A 32 3.60 -13.63 -32.21
C GLY A 32 3.18 -12.26 -32.75
N ALA A 33 3.45 -11.99 -34.03
CA ALA A 33 3.03 -10.76 -34.70
C ALA A 33 1.50 -10.65 -34.77
N PHE A 34 0.83 -11.74 -35.13
CA PHE A 34 -0.63 -11.80 -35.18
C PHE A 34 -1.26 -11.61 -33.79
N PHE A 35 -0.77 -12.34 -32.80
CA PHE A 35 -1.24 -12.23 -31.42
C PHE A 35 -1.00 -10.82 -30.86
N GLY A 36 0.19 -10.24 -31.07
CA GLY A 36 0.51 -8.89 -30.64
C GLY A 36 -0.40 -7.83 -31.27
N PHE A 37 -0.76 -7.99 -32.56
CA PHE A 37 -1.72 -7.12 -33.22
C PHE A 37 -3.12 -7.21 -32.58
N ILE A 38 -3.62 -8.43 -32.35
CA ILE A 38 -4.91 -8.64 -31.68
C ILE A 38 -4.89 -8.05 -30.27
N PHE A 39 -3.81 -8.29 -29.52
CA PHE A 39 -3.64 -7.79 -28.17
C PHE A 39 -3.74 -6.26 -28.12
N ILE A 40 -3.02 -5.55 -28.98
CA ILE A 40 -3.09 -4.08 -29.05
C ILE A 40 -4.48 -3.61 -29.50
N LYS A 41 -5.13 -4.30 -30.44
CA LYS A 41 -6.50 -3.95 -30.85
C LYS A 41 -7.51 -4.11 -29.73
N LEU A 42 -7.43 -5.20 -28.96
CA LEU A 42 -8.27 -5.40 -27.78
C LEU A 42 -8.00 -4.33 -26.71
N LEU A 43 -6.74 -4.00 -26.48
CA LEU A 43 -6.34 -2.97 -25.53
C LEU A 43 -6.87 -1.58 -25.92
N GLN A 44 -6.78 -1.22 -27.21
CA GLN A 44 -7.37 0.02 -27.74
C GLN A 44 -8.89 0.06 -27.61
N ASN A 45 -9.55 -1.11 -27.72
CA ASN A 45 -10.99 -1.25 -27.49
C ASN A 45 -11.38 -1.31 -26.00
N GLY A 46 -10.42 -1.13 -25.08
CA GLY A 46 -10.64 -1.11 -23.63
C GLY A 46 -10.62 -2.49 -22.96
N THR A 47 -10.39 -3.57 -23.72
CA THR A 47 -10.20 -4.91 -23.15
C THR A 47 -8.73 -5.15 -22.85
N ASP A 48 -8.36 -4.95 -21.58
CA ASP A 48 -6.98 -5.13 -21.12
C ASP A 48 -6.69 -6.60 -20.76
N LEU A 49 -6.12 -7.34 -21.72
CA LEU A 49 -5.71 -8.73 -21.55
C LEU A 49 -4.51 -8.89 -20.60
N SER A 50 -3.75 -7.81 -20.34
CA SER A 50 -2.59 -7.83 -19.44
C SER A 50 -3.01 -8.26 -18.04
N LYS A 51 -4.23 -7.92 -17.59
CA LYS A 51 -4.77 -8.32 -16.30
C LYS A 51 -4.83 -9.84 -16.13
N ILE A 52 -5.20 -10.57 -17.18
CA ILE A 52 -5.23 -12.03 -17.15
C ILE A 52 -3.80 -12.56 -16.99
N VAL A 53 -2.87 -12.02 -17.79
CA VAL A 53 -1.46 -12.41 -17.74
C VAL A 53 -0.86 -12.11 -16.36
N THR A 54 -1.07 -10.92 -15.82
CA THR A 54 -0.61 -10.52 -14.48
C THR A 54 -1.21 -11.42 -13.41
N ASN A 55 -2.51 -11.72 -13.45
CA ASN A 55 -3.12 -12.61 -12.46
C ASN A 55 -2.55 -14.03 -12.53
N LEU A 56 -2.24 -14.54 -13.73
CA LEU A 56 -1.59 -15.84 -13.88
C LEU A 56 -0.16 -15.81 -13.34
N LEU A 57 0.62 -14.79 -13.69
CA LEU A 57 1.98 -14.62 -13.16
C LEU A 57 1.96 -14.50 -11.64
N ASP A 58 1.08 -13.68 -11.09
CA ASP A 58 0.89 -13.53 -9.64
C ASP A 58 0.49 -14.86 -9.00
N PHE A 59 -0.36 -15.66 -9.62
CA PHE A 59 -0.71 -17.00 -9.13
C PHE A 59 0.53 -17.90 -9.04
N PHE A 60 1.36 -17.97 -10.10
CA PHE A 60 2.58 -18.76 -10.08
C PHE A 60 3.60 -18.22 -9.08
N VAL A 61 3.82 -16.90 -9.03
CA VAL A 61 4.72 -16.25 -8.08
C VAL A 61 4.28 -16.54 -6.64
N ASN A 62 2.99 -16.36 -6.34
CA ASN A 62 2.43 -16.61 -5.01
C ASN A 62 2.55 -18.08 -4.56
N LEU A 63 2.64 -19.03 -5.51
CA LEU A 63 2.87 -20.44 -5.21
C LEU A 63 4.30 -20.70 -4.69
N PHE A 64 5.28 -19.91 -5.14
CA PHE A 64 6.68 -20.04 -4.74
C PHE A 64 7.11 -19.05 -3.65
N THR A 65 6.38 -17.94 -3.46
CA THR A 65 6.67 -16.97 -2.39
C THR A 65 5.92 -17.32 -1.10
N LYS A 66 6.64 -17.50 0.00
CA LYS A 66 6.03 -17.63 1.33
C LYS A 66 5.35 -16.30 1.67
N LYS A 67 4.02 -16.32 1.84
CA LYS A 67 3.20 -15.15 2.22
C LYS A 67 3.86 -14.38 3.36
N SER A 68 4.40 -13.21 3.09
CA SER A 68 4.97 -12.31 4.10
C SER A 68 4.07 -11.09 4.29
N SER A 69 3.89 -10.74 5.56
CA SER A 69 3.25 -9.55 6.11
C SER A 69 1.73 -9.40 6.02
N THR A 70 1.13 -9.36 7.21
CA THR A 70 -0.22 -8.88 7.47
C THR A 70 -0.37 -7.43 6.96
N PRO A 71 -1.48 -7.09 6.27
CA PRO A 71 -1.72 -5.70 5.90
C PRO A 71 -1.85 -4.87 7.18
N PHE A 72 -1.03 -3.82 7.33
CA PHE A 72 -1.16 -2.88 8.43
C PHE A 72 -2.60 -2.37 8.50
N LYS A 73 -3.28 -2.66 9.61
CA LYS A 73 -4.66 -2.23 9.87
C LYS A 73 -4.68 -0.70 9.89
N LYS A 74 -5.11 -0.07 8.80
CA LYS A 74 -5.38 1.39 8.79
C LYS A 74 -6.54 1.66 9.74
N VAL A 75 -6.21 2.08 10.97
CA VAL A 75 -7.21 2.56 11.93
C VAL A 75 -7.51 4.01 11.58
N HIS A 76 -8.59 4.24 10.84
CA HIS A 76 -9.19 5.57 10.71
C HIS A 76 -9.70 6.02 12.09
N LYS A 77 -8.92 6.86 12.78
CA LYS A 77 -9.36 7.47 14.04
C LYS A 77 -10.31 8.61 13.70
N ASN A 78 -11.61 8.37 13.85
CA ASN A 78 -12.62 9.41 13.74
C ASN A 78 -12.52 10.32 14.96
N TYR A 79 -11.83 11.45 14.82
CA TYR A 79 -11.81 12.48 15.86
C TYR A 79 -13.18 13.18 15.85
N LYS A 80 -14.06 12.81 16.79
CA LYS A 80 -15.29 13.57 17.03
C LYS A 80 -14.90 14.99 17.45
N LYS A 81 -15.41 15.99 16.72
CA LYS A 81 -15.26 17.41 17.08
C LYS A 81 -15.75 17.62 18.53
N PRO A 82 -14.95 18.24 19.42
CA PRO A 82 -15.41 18.56 20.77
C PRO A 82 -16.58 19.54 20.69
N ALA A 83 -17.67 19.21 21.39
CA ALA A 83 -18.76 20.16 21.60
C ALA A 83 -18.32 21.18 22.67
N ASP A 84 -18.48 22.46 22.36
CA ASP A 84 -18.17 23.56 23.27
C ASP A 84 -18.97 23.42 24.58
N LYS A 85 -18.27 23.39 25.72
CA LYS A 85 -18.87 23.34 27.06
C LYS A 85 -18.58 24.63 27.83
N PRO A 86 -19.56 25.17 28.58
CA PRO A 86 -19.48 26.49 29.18
C PRO A 86 -18.46 26.56 30.32
N VAL A 87 -17.74 27.68 30.32
CA VAL A 87 -16.63 28.04 31.21
C VAL A 87 -17.17 28.49 32.57
N SER A 88 -16.81 27.78 33.64
CA SER A 88 -16.58 28.38 34.98
C SER A 88 -16.26 27.37 36.10
N LYS A 89 -16.55 26.07 35.95
CA LYS A 89 -16.09 25.00 36.88
C LYS A 89 -14.96 24.12 36.33
N ILE A 90 -14.63 24.32 35.06
CA ILE A 90 -13.65 23.49 34.32
C ILE A 90 -12.23 23.94 34.66
N VAL A 91 -11.96 25.25 34.73
CA VAL A 91 -10.59 25.79 34.87
C VAL A 91 -9.86 25.34 36.14
N THR A 92 -10.57 25.19 37.27
CA THR A 92 -9.96 24.67 38.51
C THR A 92 -9.74 23.16 38.47
N LYS A 93 -10.70 22.39 37.94
CA LYS A 93 -10.51 20.94 37.72
C LYS A 93 -9.40 20.65 36.71
N ASP A 94 -9.26 21.50 35.70
CA ASP A 94 -8.24 21.38 34.65
C ASP A 94 -6.84 21.56 35.23
N LYS A 95 -6.65 22.56 36.10
CA LYS A 95 -5.38 22.74 36.82
C LYS A 95 -5.05 21.58 37.77
N THR A 96 -6.05 21.07 38.50
CA THR A 96 -5.86 19.91 39.37
C THR A 96 -5.51 18.65 38.56
N GLN A 97 -6.19 18.44 37.42
CA GLN A 97 -5.92 17.32 36.53
C GLN A 97 -4.55 17.43 35.85
N GLN A 98 -4.17 18.63 35.41
CA GLN A 98 -2.85 18.89 34.84
C GLN A 98 -1.74 18.57 35.85
N GLN A 99 -1.91 18.94 37.12
CA GLN A 99 -0.96 18.57 38.18
C GLN A 99 -0.90 17.05 38.42
N ILE A 100 -2.03 16.35 38.33
CA ILE A 100 -2.06 14.88 38.42
C ILE A 100 -1.29 14.27 37.24
N ASP A 101 -1.53 14.72 36.02
CA ASP A 101 -0.91 14.18 34.81
C ASP A 101 0.61 14.43 34.80
N GLU A 102 1.06 15.62 35.22
CA GLU A 102 2.49 15.94 35.37
C GLU A 102 3.18 15.02 36.40
N ILE A 103 2.51 14.72 37.51
CA ILE A 103 3.02 13.80 38.53
C ILE A 103 3.06 12.36 38.00
N LEU A 104 2.03 11.91 37.27
CA LEU A 104 1.99 10.58 36.66
C LEU A 104 3.10 10.42 35.61
N ASP A 105 3.39 11.45 34.83
CA ASP A 105 4.50 11.46 33.87
C ASP A 105 5.87 11.34 34.56
N LYS A 106 6.06 12.03 35.69
CA LYS A 106 7.29 11.90 36.50
C LYS A 106 7.45 10.49 37.06
N ILE A 107 6.37 9.89 37.58
CA ILE A 107 6.38 8.50 38.04
C ILE A 107 6.74 7.57 36.87
N SER A 108 6.14 7.78 35.69
CA SER A 108 6.39 6.95 34.51
C SER A 108 7.84 7.03 34.01
N ARG A 109 8.52 8.16 34.19
CA ARG A 109 9.89 8.37 33.70
C ARG A 109 10.96 7.98 34.72
N SER A 110 10.74 8.21 36.01
CA SER A 110 11.78 8.10 37.04
C SER A 110 11.35 7.34 38.29
N GLY A 111 10.09 6.91 38.39
CA GLY A 111 9.56 6.15 39.52
C GLY A 111 9.00 7.02 40.65
N TYR A 112 8.27 6.39 41.57
CA TYR A 112 7.53 7.06 42.66
C TYR A 112 8.44 7.73 43.69
N ASP A 113 9.64 7.20 43.92
CA ASP A 113 10.57 7.71 44.92
C ASP A 113 11.09 9.11 44.59
N CYS A 114 11.08 9.48 43.30
CA CYS A 114 11.52 10.78 42.80
C CYS A 114 10.51 11.93 43.02
N LEU A 115 9.31 11.66 43.53
CA LEU A 115 8.33 12.71 43.84
C LEU A 115 8.70 13.49 45.10
N THR A 116 8.41 14.79 45.11
CA THR A 116 8.58 15.60 46.31
C THR A 116 7.55 15.23 47.38
N LYS A 117 7.78 15.65 48.63
CA LYS A 117 6.85 15.35 49.74
C LYS A 117 5.46 15.93 49.47
N GLU A 118 5.41 17.11 48.86
CA GLU A 118 4.19 17.83 48.51
C GLU A 118 3.42 17.12 47.38
N GLU A 119 4.11 16.59 46.37
CA GLU A 119 3.50 15.82 45.28
C GLU A 119 2.90 14.50 45.77
N LYS A 120 3.60 13.81 46.69
CA LYS A 120 3.10 12.58 47.32
C LYS A 120 1.86 12.85 48.18
N GLU A 121 1.86 13.92 48.97
CA GLU A 121 0.72 14.32 49.79
C GLU A 121 -0.48 14.76 48.94
N PHE A 122 -0.22 15.46 47.82
CA PHE A 122 -1.25 15.82 46.86
C PHE A 122 -1.92 14.59 46.23
N LEU A 123 -1.14 13.60 45.78
CA LEU A 123 -1.69 12.33 45.28
C LEU A 123 -2.53 11.61 46.34
N PHE A 124 -2.06 11.59 47.58
CA PHE A 124 -2.80 10.96 48.69
C PHE A 124 -4.14 11.66 48.96
N LYS A 125 -4.18 12.98 48.87
CA LYS A 125 -5.39 13.79 49.06
C LYS A 125 -6.40 13.62 47.93
N VAL A 126 -5.94 13.43 46.69
CA VAL A 126 -6.78 13.17 45.51
C VAL A 126 -7.30 11.74 45.48
N GLY A 127 -6.52 10.77 45.98
CA GLY A 127 -6.88 9.35 46.03
C GLY A 127 -7.82 8.94 47.17
N LYS A 128 -8.24 9.88 48.03
CA LYS A 128 -9.22 9.68 49.10
C LYS A 128 -10.61 10.12 48.67
#